data_AF-A0A950PBP7-F1
#
_entry.id   AF-A0A950PBP7-F1
#
_cell.length_a   1.000
_cell.length_b   1.000
_cell.length_c   1.000
_cell.angle_alpha   90.00
_cell.angle_beta   90.00
_cell.angle_gamma   90.00
#
_symmetry.space_group_name_H-M   'P 1'
#
loop_
_entity.id
_entity.type
_entity.pdbx_description
1 polymer ?
#
loop_
_entity_poly.entity_id
_entity_poly.type
_entity_poly.pdbx_seq_one_letter_code
_entity_poly.pdbx_strand_id
1 'polypeptide(L)' 'MTTALSDGARVAFVLKGYPRLSETFIAQEILGLERRGLDILIVSLRHPTDPT' A
#
# COMPACT_ATOMS: atom_id res chain seq x y z
N MET A 1 -18.88 -8.20 -12.29
CA MET A 1 -18.52 -7.66 -10.97
C MET A 1 -17.86 -6.32 -11.24
N THR A 2 -18.68 -5.26 -11.33
CA THR A 2 -18.27 -3.94 -11.83
C THR A 2 -17.56 -3.17 -10.73
N THR A 3 -16.27 -2.87 -10.91
CA THR A 3 -15.53 -1.93 -10.08
C THR A 3 -16.13 -0.55 -10.27
N ALA A 4 -16.98 -0.13 -9.33
CA ALA A 4 -17.31 1.28 -9.21
C ALA A 4 -16.01 2.02 -8.91
N LEU A 5 -15.57 2.86 -9.84
CA LEU A 5 -14.54 3.86 -9.57
C LEU A 5 -15.13 4.77 -8.48
N SER A 6 -14.70 4.55 -7.24
CA SER A 6 -15.02 5.43 -6.13
C SER A 6 -14.60 6.84 -6.51
N ASP A 7 -15.54 7.78 -6.48
CA ASP A 7 -15.35 9.22 -6.72
C ASP A 7 -14.46 9.90 -5.65
N GLY A 8 -13.72 9.10 -4.87
CA GLY A 8 -12.79 9.51 -3.85
C GLY A 8 -11.36 9.48 -4.37
N ALA A 9 -10.59 10.51 -4.04
CA ALA A 9 -9.17 10.59 -4.40
C ALA A 9 -8.40 9.37 -3.86
N ARG A 10 -7.80 8.60 -4.76
CA ARG A 10 -6.95 7.45 -4.43
C ARG A 10 -5.56 7.91 -4.01
N VAL A 11 -5.01 7.31 -2.96
CA VAL A 11 -3.67 7.63 -2.44
C VAL A 11 -2.65 6.58 -2.90
N ALA A 12 -1.59 7.02 -3.57
CA ALA A 12 -0.52 6.14 -4.02
C ALA A 12 0.71 6.21 -3.10
N PHE A 13 1.16 5.05 -2.61
CA PHE A 13 2.44 4.87 -1.92
C PHE A 13 3.48 4.35 -2.90
N VAL A 14 4.40 5.22 -3.31
CA VAL A 14 5.52 4.86 -4.19
C VAL A 14 6.76 4.60 -3.34
N LEU A 15 7.21 3.35 -3.32
CA LEU A 15 8.27 2.85 -2.44
C LEU A 15 9.40 2.24 -3.26
N LYS A 16 10.63 2.34 -2.76
CA LYS A 16 11.80 1.73 -3.41
C LYS A 16 11.69 0.20 -3.47
N GLY A 17 11.20 -0.43 -2.42
CA GLY A 17 10.92 -1.86 -2.33
C GLY A 17 10.01 -2.11 -1.15
N TYR A 18 9.02 -2.98 -1.32
CA TYR A 18 8.02 -3.31 -0.30
C TYR A 18 7.44 -4.69 -0.59
N PRO A 19 7.18 -5.53 0.42
CA PRO A 19 7.43 -5.30 1.86
C PRO A 19 8.91 -5.45 2.27
N ARG A 20 9.29 -4.88 3.43
CA ARG A 20 10.62 -5.06 4.05
C ARG A 20 10.49 -5.36 5.55
N LEU A 21 11.23 -6.34 6.06
CA LEU A 21 11.17 -6.77 7.46
C LEU A 21 11.68 -5.71 8.44
N SER A 22 12.64 -4.90 8.01
CA SER A 22 13.15 -3.75 8.79
C SER A 22 12.22 -2.54 8.77
N GLU A 23 11.14 -2.57 7.97
CA GLU A 23 10.22 -1.44 7.76
C GLU A 23 8.76 -1.87 7.96
N THR A 24 8.50 -2.83 8.85
CA THR A 24 7.15 -3.35 9.15
C THR A 24 6.17 -2.26 9.57
N PHE A 25 6.67 -1.15 10.14
CA PHE A 25 5.87 0.02 10.47
C PHE A 25 5.10 0.58 9.26
N ILE A 26 5.68 0.53 8.05
CA ILE A 26 5.03 1.03 6.83
C ILE A 26 3.74 0.24 6.56
N ALA A 27 3.80 -1.09 6.68
CA ALA A 27 2.64 -1.94 6.47
C ALA A 27 1.54 -1.69 7.52
N GLN A 28 1.91 -1.42 8.77
CA GLN A 28 0.95 -1.12 9.83
C GLN A 28 0.26 0.23 9.64
N GLU A 29 1.00 1.26 9.22
CA GLU A 29 0.43 2.58 8.91
C GLU A 29 -0.50 2.52 7.69
N ILE A 30 -0.09 1.82 6.62
CA ILE A 30 -0.95 1.58 5.44
C ILE A 30 -2.24 0.87 5.86
N LEU A 31 -2.15 -0.21 6.63
CA LEU A 31 -3.31 -0.93 7.15
C LEU A 31 -4.24 -0.02 7.99
N GLY A 32 -3.66 0.87 8.80
CA GLY A 32 -4.42 1.85 9.56
C GLY A 32 -5.22 2.81 8.68
N LEU A 33 -4.67 3.21 7.53
CA LEU A 33 -5.33 4.06 6.55
C LEU A 33 -6.40 3.31 5.75
N GLU A 34 -6.14 2.08 5.33
CA GLU A 34 -7.15 1.22 4.68
C GLU A 34 -8.36 1.01 5.59
N ARG A 35 -8.13 0.77 6.90
CA ARG A 35 -9.19 0.63 7.90
C ARG A 35 -10.01 1.91 8.11
N ARG A 36 -9.46 3.08 7.77
CA ARG A 36 -10.17 4.37 7.78
C ARG A 36 -10.92 4.65 6.46
N GLY A 37 -10.89 3.70 5.52
CA GLY A 37 -11.60 3.79 4.25
C GLY A 37 -10.83 4.49 3.14
N LEU A 38 -9.51 4.68 3.28
CA LEU A 38 -8.71 5.21 2.18
C LEU A 38 -8.52 4.13 1.10
N ASP A 39 -8.78 4.50 -0.15
CA ASP A 39 -8.37 3.69 -1.31
C ASP A 39 -6.87 3.90 -1.55
N ILE A 40 -6.10 2.83 -1.40
CA ILE A 40 -4.65 2.85 -1.47
C ILE A 40 -4.14 2.06 -2.68
N LEU A 41 -3.14 2.62 -3.35
CA LEU A 41 -2.33 1.95 -4.36
C LEU A 41 -0.89 1.84 -3.87
N ILE A 42 -0.34 0.63 -3.83
CA ILE A 42 1.07 0.42 -3.49
C ILE A 42 1.85 0.19 -4.78
N VAL A 43 2.90 0.97 -4.99
CA VAL A 43 3.82 0.85 -6.12
C VAL A 43 5.24 0.65 -5.60
N SER A 44 5.80 -0.54 -5.83
CA SER A 44 7.18 -0.87 -5.47
C SER A 44 8.09 -0.80 -6.71
N LEU A 45 9.15 -0.01 -6.64
CA LEU A 45 10.11 0.13 -7.76
C LEU A 45 11.01 -1.11 -7.92
N ARG A 46 11.15 -1.93 -6.88
CA ARG A 46 11.95 -3.16 -6.86
C ARG A 46 11.13 -4.30 -6.28
N HIS A 47 11.47 -5.51 -6.68
CA HIS A 47 10.93 -6.71 -6.06
C HIS A 47 11.32 -6.77 -4.57
N PRO A 48 10.48 -7.38 -3.71
CA PRO A 48 10.84 -7.63 -2.32
C PRO A 48 12.14 -8.45 -2.26
N THR A 49 13.08 -8.01 -1.42
CA THR A 49 14.35 -8.71 -1.20
C THR A 49 14.32 -9.58 0.04
N ASP A 50 13.37 -9.31 0.93
CA ASP A 50 13.17 -10.08 2.15
C ASP A 50 12.13 -11.19 1.87
N PRO A 51 12.30 -12.39 2.44
CA PRO A 51 11.26 -13.39 2.38
C PRO A 51 10.01 -12.89 3.13
N THR A 52 8.87 -12.93 2.45
CA THR A 52 7.54 -12.74 3.04
C THR A 52 7.10 -13.94 3.85
#